data_AF-A0A935PB41-F1
#
_entry.id   AF-A0A935PB41-F1
#
_cell.length_a   1.000
_cell.length_b   1.000
_cell.length_c   1.000
_cell.angle_alpha   90.00
_cell.angle_beta   90.00
_cell.angle_gamma   90.00
#
_symmetry.space_group_name_H-M   'P 1'
#
loop_
_entity.id
_entity.type
_entity.pdbx_description
1 polymer ?
#
loop_
_entity_poly.entity_id
_entity_poly.type
_entity_poly.pdbx_seq_one_letter_code
_entity_poly.pdbx_strand_id
1 'polypeptide(L)'
;MTLYAEPIIPLTPESEFDNRLSKGINDWAFVLKSILDGGISFADNADVSFVTVTSHLTPGTEFSVAHTLGKVPTGYIVTKQAGAGSIYNGTTANTASTIYFRSDVASTSFTLMVF
;
A
#
# COMPACT_ATOMS: atom_id res chain seq x y z
N MET A 1 61.17 6.17 -10.65
CA MET A 1 60.53 5.59 -9.45
C MET A 1 59.39 4.72 -9.95
N THR A 2 59.64 3.42 -10.11
CA THR A 2 58.71 2.48 -10.72
C THR A 2 57.79 1.94 -9.62
N LEU A 3 56.50 2.23 -9.69
CA LEU A 3 55.51 1.63 -8.80
C LEU A 3 55.35 0.16 -9.16
N TYR A 4 55.77 -0.73 -8.27
CA TYR A 4 55.40 -2.14 -8.35
C TYR A 4 53.96 -2.26 -7.85
N ALA A 5 53.04 -2.66 -8.72
CA ALA A 5 51.71 -3.05 -8.29
C ALA A 5 51.85 -4.28 -7.39
N GLU A 6 51.25 -4.24 -6.20
CA GLU A 6 51.20 -5.41 -5.33
C GLU A 6 50.43 -6.54 -6.07
N PRO A 7 50.94 -7.78 -6.05
CA PRO A 7 50.27 -8.88 -6.71
C PRO A 7 48.92 -9.13 -6.01
N ILE A 8 47.84 -9.11 -6.79
CA ILE A 8 46.52 -9.54 -6.33
C ILE A 8 46.65 -11.04 -6.03
N ILE A 9 46.72 -11.40 -4.75
CA ILE A 9 46.73 -12.80 -4.32
C ILE A 9 45.34 -13.36 -4.64
N PRO A 10 45.23 -14.38 -5.51
CA PRO A 10 43.95 -15.04 -5.74
C PRO A 10 43.47 -15.63 -4.41
N LEU A 11 42.19 -15.42 -4.11
CA LEU A 11 41.57 -16.03 -2.94
C LEU A 11 41.72 -17.55 -3.04
N THR A 12 42.08 -18.19 -1.92
CA THR A 12 42.04 -19.65 -1.87
C THR A 12 40.60 -20.11 -2.11
N PRO A 13 40.36 -21.28 -2.71
CA PRO A 13 39.01 -21.78 -2.97
C PRO A 13 38.11 -21.79 -1.72
N GLU A 14 38.71 -21.98 -0.55
CA GLU A 14 38.05 -21.92 0.76
C GLU A 14 37.61 -20.49 1.12
N SER A 15 38.49 -19.50 0.95
CA SER A 15 38.15 -18.09 1.19
C SER A 15 37.15 -17.51 0.16
N GLU A 16 37.09 -18.04 -1.06
CA GLU A 16 36.04 -17.70 -2.03
C GLU A 16 34.68 -18.27 -1.61
N PHE A 17 34.66 -19.49 -1.09
CA PHE A 17 33.45 -20.11 -0.56
C PHE A 17 32.91 -19.34 0.64
N ASP A 18 33.75 -18.98 1.60
CA ASP A 18 33.36 -18.24 2.79
C ASP A 18 32.84 -16.83 2.46
N ASN A 19 33.46 -16.16 1.50
CA ASN A 19 33.00 -14.86 1.02
C ASN A 19 31.63 -14.97 0.32
N ARG A 20 31.41 -16.03 -0.46
CA ARG A 20 30.11 -16.28 -1.11
C ARG A 20 29.03 -16.66 -0.11
N LEU A 21 29.37 -17.47 0.89
CA LEU A 21 28.46 -17.85 1.97
C LEU A 21 28.05 -16.63 2.79
N SER A 22 29.03 -15.82 3.21
CA SER A 22 28.79 -14.60 3.98
C SER A 22 27.95 -13.58 3.22
N LYS A 23 28.23 -13.39 1.92
CA LYS A 23 27.42 -12.53 1.05
C LYS A 23 25.98 -13.04 0.95
N GLY A 24 25.80 -14.35 0.71
CA GLY A 24 24.49 -14.97 0.64
C GLY A 24 23.69 -14.77 1.93
N ILE A 25 24.30 -15.00 3.10
CA ILE A 25 23.61 -14.84 4.38
C ILE A 25 23.19 -13.38 4.63
N ASN A 26 24.04 -12.41 4.27
CA ASN A 26 23.73 -10.99 4.43
C ASN A 26 22.59 -10.52 3.49
N ASP A 27 22.57 -11.00 2.25
CA ASP A 27 21.51 -10.69 1.29
C ASP A 27 20.15 -11.23 1.79
N TRP A 28 20.13 -12.44 2.34
CA TRP A 28 18.92 -13.04 2.94
C TRP A 28 18.46 -12.34 4.22
N ALA A 29 19.41 -11.93 5.08
CA ALA A 29 19.09 -11.17 6.29
C ALA A 29 18.44 -9.81 5.95
N PHE A 30 18.85 -9.18 4.84
CA PHE A 30 18.27 -7.92 4.38
C PHE A 30 16.84 -8.09 3.85
N VAL A 31 16.57 -9.16 3.11
CA VAL A 31 15.22 -9.51 2.62
C VAL A 31 14.29 -9.84 3.78
N LEU A 32 14.74 -10.64 4.74
CA LEU A 32 13.93 -10.97 5.91
C LEU A 32 13.66 -9.75 6.78
N LYS A 33 14.65 -8.87 6.97
CA LYS A 33 14.48 -7.59 7.67
C LYS A 33 13.51 -6.66 6.94
N SER A 34 13.54 -6.57 5.60
CA SER A 34 12.60 -5.72 4.85
C SER A 34 11.16 -6.26 4.90
N ILE A 35 10.99 -7.58 4.93
CA ILE A 35 9.70 -8.23 5.14
C ILE A 35 9.21 -7.98 6.58
N LEU A 36 10.09 -8.08 7.58
CA LEU A 36 9.73 -7.91 8.99
C LEU A 36 9.49 -6.43 9.38
N ASP A 37 10.23 -5.49 8.81
CA ASP A 37 10.16 -4.04 9.10
C ASP A 37 8.98 -3.33 8.40
N GLY A 38 8.05 -4.08 7.78
CA GLY A 38 6.79 -3.52 7.27
C GLY A 38 6.67 -3.45 5.75
N GLY A 39 7.39 -4.30 5.00
CA GLY A 39 7.15 -4.53 3.57
C GLY A 39 5.86 -5.30 3.27
N ILE A 40 5.04 -5.59 4.28
CA ILE A 40 3.70 -6.16 4.14
C ILE A 40 2.74 -4.99 4.39
N SER A 41 2.31 -4.33 3.33
CA SER A 41 1.32 -3.27 3.49
C SER A 41 0.02 -3.89 4.01
N PHE A 42 -0.79 -3.12 4.74
CA PHE A 42 -2.10 -3.62 5.18
C PHE A 42 -2.96 -4.06 3.98
N ALA A 43 -2.73 -3.49 2.79
CA ALA A 43 -3.38 -3.90 1.55
C ALA A 43 -2.89 -5.27 1.01
N ASP A 44 -1.71 -5.74 1.41
CA ASP A 44 -1.18 -7.06 1.03
C ASP A 44 -1.72 -8.19 1.92
N ASN A 45 -2.23 -7.86 3.11
CA ASN A 45 -2.67 -8.85 4.11
C ASN A 45 -4.18 -8.76 4.45
N ALA A 46 -4.77 -7.58 4.27
CA ALA A 46 -6.20 -7.39 4.26
C ALA A 46 -6.60 -7.00 2.83
N ASP A 47 -7.66 -7.61 2.32
CA ASP A 47 -8.17 -7.29 0.99
C ASP A 47 -8.94 -5.96 1.09
N VAL A 48 -8.23 -4.87 0.80
CA VAL A 48 -8.66 -3.48 0.99
C VAL A 48 -8.32 -2.63 -0.23
N SER A 49 -9.16 -1.65 -0.56
CA SER A 49 -8.95 -0.68 -1.64
C SER A 49 -9.01 0.75 -1.08
N PHE A 50 -8.02 1.57 -1.40
CA PHE A 50 -8.02 2.99 -1.06
C PHE A 50 -8.61 3.81 -2.20
N VAL A 51 -9.64 4.60 -1.91
CA VAL A 51 -10.31 5.43 -2.90
C VAL A 51 -10.44 6.86 -2.40
N THR A 52 -10.05 7.81 -3.24
CA THR A 52 -10.28 9.23 -2.97
C THR A 52 -11.51 9.68 -3.75
N VAL A 53 -12.47 10.29 -3.04
CA VAL A 53 -13.77 10.65 -3.56
C VAL A 53 -14.07 12.09 -3.22
N THR A 54 -14.78 12.79 -4.10
CA THR A 54 -15.31 14.12 -3.80
C THR A 54 -16.82 14.00 -3.64
N SER A 55 -17.36 14.50 -2.54
CA SER A 55 -18.79 14.47 -2.29
C SER A 55 -19.56 15.26 -3.33
N HIS A 56 -20.82 14.88 -3.53
CA HIS A 56 -21.71 15.52 -4.49
C HIS A 56 -21.85 17.03 -4.20
N LEU A 57 -22.17 17.82 -5.23
CA LEU A 57 -22.39 19.28 -5.08
C LEU A 57 -23.57 19.61 -4.15
N THR A 58 -24.53 18.69 -4.06
CA THR A 58 -25.73 18.83 -3.23
C THR A 58 -25.63 17.90 -2.03
N PRO A 59 -25.60 18.43 -0.79
CA PRO A 59 -25.65 17.62 0.43
C PRO A 59 -26.85 16.66 0.45
N GLY A 60 -26.65 15.50 1.06
CA GLY A 60 -27.66 14.43 1.17
C GLY A 60 -27.96 13.68 -0.13
N THR A 61 -27.36 14.08 -1.25
CA THR A 61 -27.53 13.41 -2.54
C THR A 61 -26.60 12.21 -2.64
N GLU A 62 -27.11 11.11 -3.19
CA GLU A 62 -26.35 9.89 -3.41
C GLU A 62 -25.40 10.04 -4.60
N PHE A 63 -24.19 9.52 -4.46
CA PHE A 63 -23.20 9.43 -5.51
C PHE A 63 -22.49 8.08 -5.49
N SER A 64 -22.06 7.64 -6.66
CA SER A 64 -21.38 6.36 -6.86
C SER A 64 -19.89 6.55 -7.02
N VAL A 65 -19.11 5.65 -6.44
CA VAL A 65 -17.64 5.66 -6.49
C VAL A 65 -17.17 4.29 -6.95
N ALA A 66 -16.30 4.27 -7.97
CA ALA A 66 -15.65 3.04 -8.41
C ALA A 66 -14.51 2.64 -7.45
N HIS A 67 -14.37 1.34 -7.18
CA HIS A 67 -13.29 0.78 -6.38
C HIS A 67 -12.68 -0.47 -7.06
N THR A 68 -11.48 -0.86 -6.64
CA THR A 68 -10.69 -1.93 -7.28
C THR A 68 -10.68 -3.24 -6.50
N LEU A 69 -11.65 -3.43 -5.59
CA LEU A 69 -11.68 -4.56 -4.65
C LEU A 69 -12.10 -5.89 -5.32
N GLY A 70 -12.89 -5.85 -6.40
CA GLY A 70 -13.34 -7.06 -7.11
C GLY A 70 -14.37 -7.92 -6.36
N LYS A 71 -14.77 -7.52 -5.14
CA LYS A 71 -15.82 -8.11 -4.30
C LYS A 71 -16.70 -7.01 -3.72
N VAL A 72 -17.89 -7.36 -3.25
CA VAL A 72 -18.80 -6.39 -2.61
C VAL A 72 -18.21 -5.98 -1.26
N PRO A 73 -17.96 -4.68 -1.02
CA PRO A 73 -17.42 -4.20 0.24
C PRO A 73 -18.37 -4.43 1.42
N THR A 74 -17.81 -4.83 2.56
CA THR A 74 -18.52 -4.94 3.84
C THR A 74 -18.60 -3.57 4.53
N GLY A 75 -17.60 -2.71 4.34
CA GLY A 75 -17.56 -1.40 4.96
C GLY A 75 -16.43 -0.50 4.48
N TYR A 76 -16.27 0.62 5.17
CA TYR A 76 -15.20 1.57 4.89
C TYR A 76 -14.77 2.33 6.15
N ILE A 77 -13.55 2.86 6.11
CA ILE A 77 -12.97 3.75 7.11
C ILE A 77 -12.51 5.04 6.42
N VAL A 78 -12.91 6.19 6.95
CA VAL A 78 -12.41 7.49 6.49
C VAL A 78 -11.01 7.71 7.06
N THR A 79 -10.02 7.87 6.18
CA THR A 79 -8.60 8.03 6.57
C THR A 79 -8.13 9.47 6.48
N LYS A 80 -8.68 10.25 5.53
CA LYS A 80 -8.37 11.67 5.33
C LYS A 80 -9.60 12.42 4.84
N GLN A 81 -9.69 13.71 5.16
CA GLN A 81 -10.73 14.61 4.66
C GLN A 81 -10.17 16.02 4.47
N ALA A 82 -10.58 16.69 3.40
CA ALA A 82 -10.16 18.06 3.08
C ALA A 82 -10.96 19.13 3.83
N GLY A 83 -12.11 18.77 4.40
CA GLY A 83 -12.99 19.65 5.14
C GLY A 83 -13.78 18.87 6.20
N ALA A 84 -14.47 19.60 7.08
CA ALA A 84 -15.35 18.99 8.07
C ALA A 84 -16.62 18.48 7.39
N GLY A 85 -16.94 17.21 7.62
CA GLY A 85 -18.15 16.58 7.11
C GLY A 85 -18.16 15.10 7.42
N SER A 86 -19.31 14.49 7.20
CA SER A 86 -19.60 13.08 7.36
C SER A 86 -19.96 12.48 6.01
N ILE A 87 -19.41 11.30 5.76
CA ILE A 87 -19.83 10.44 4.64
C ILE A 87 -20.48 9.18 5.23
N TYR A 88 -21.62 8.81 4.67
CA TYR A 88 -22.45 7.71 5.14
C TYR A 88 -22.97 6.90 3.95
N ASN A 89 -23.50 5.71 4.23
CA ASN A 89 -24.01 4.80 3.20
C ASN A 89 -25.16 5.42 2.41
N GLY A 90 -25.16 5.16 1.11
CA GLY A 90 -26.32 5.38 0.24
C GLY A 90 -27.46 4.40 0.54
N THR A 91 -28.56 4.62 -0.18
CA THR A 91 -29.72 3.72 -0.23
C THR A 91 -29.52 2.57 -1.21
N THR A 92 -28.70 2.77 -2.25
CA THR A 92 -28.40 1.72 -3.23
C THR A 92 -27.38 0.73 -2.68
N ALA A 93 -27.61 -0.56 -2.92
CA ALA A 93 -26.69 -1.62 -2.48
C ALA A 93 -25.36 -1.56 -3.24
N ASN A 94 -24.26 -1.73 -2.51
CA ASN A 94 -22.92 -1.78 -3.08
C ASN A 94 -22.75 -3.00 -4.00
N THR A 95 -21.88 -2.87 -4.99
CA THR A 95 -21.55 -3.95 -5.94
C THR A 95 -20.07 -4.31 -5.83
N ALA A 96 -19.62 -5.26 -6.64
CA ALA A 96 -18.22 -5.68 -6.66
C ALA A 96 -17.24 -4.62 -7.24
N SER A 97 -17.78 -3.55 -7.84
CA SER A 97 -16.99 -2.50 -8.49
C SER A 97 -17.40 -1.09 -8.10
N THR A 98 -18.54 -0.89 -7.42
CA THR A 98 -19.09 0.43 -7.11
C THR A 98 -19.69 0.47 -5.71
N ILE A 99 -19.43 1.56 -4.99
CA ILE A 99 -20.01 1.86 -3.69
C ILE A 99 -20.85 3.11 -3.80
N TYR A 100 -21.98 3.13 -3.10
CA TYR A 100 -22.89 4.26 -3.07
C TYR A 100 -22.80 4.97 -1.73
N PHE A 101 -22.51 6.26 -1.78
CA PHE A 101 -22.36 7.10 -0.61
C PHE A 101 -23.29 8.30 -0.67
N ARG A 102 -23.55 8.87 0.51
CA ARG A 102 -24.15 10.17 0.71
C ARG A 102 -23.24 10.96 1.65
N SER A 103 -23.30 12.28 1.56
CA SER A 103 -22.53 13.15 2.46
C SER A 103 -23.36 14.35 2.90
N ASP A 104 -23.14 14.82 4.11
CA ASP A 104 -23.75 16.02 4.68
C ASP A 104 -23.11 17.32 4.16
N VAL A 105 -21.95 17.22 3.50
CA VAL A 105 -21.18 18.36 2.99
C VAL A 105 -21.04 18.29 1.47
N ALA A 106 -21.12 19.45 0.83
CA ALA A 106 -20.92 19.59 -0.61
C ALA A 106 -19.44 19.65 -0.97
N SER A 107 -19.07 19.05 -2.11
CA SER A 107 -17.77 19.24 -2.79
C SER A 107 -16.52 19.06 -1.91
N THR A 108 -16.59 18.17 -0.91
CA THR A 108 -15.46 17.89 -0.02
C THR A 108 -14.83 16.57 -0.38
N SER A 109 -13.49 16.53 -0.44
CA SER A 109 -12.76 15.31 -0.74
C SER A 109 -12.51 14.47 0.51
N PHE A 110 -12.78 13.16 0.40
CA PHE A 110 -12.54 12.15 1.43
C PHE A 110 -11.66 11.04 0.85
N THR A 111 -10.71 10.54 1.64
CA THR A 111 -9.96 9.32 1.32
C THR A 111 -10.49 8.19 2.19
N LEU A 112 -11.01 7.16 1.53
CA LEU A 112 -11.69 6.02 2.13
C LEU A 112 -10.82 4.77 1.95
N MET A 113 -10.70 3.99 3.01
CA MET A 113 -10.22 2.62 2.98
C MET A 113 -11.45 1.71 2.96
N VAL A 114 -11.60 0.89 1.91
CA VAL A 114 -12.77 0.04 1.67
C VAL A 114 -12.38 -1.44 1.79
N PHE A 115 -13.12 -2.23 2.58
CA PHE A 115 -12.89 -3.67 2.80
C PHE A 115 -14.16 -4.51 2.58
#